data_AF-A0A8X6X1G6-F1
#
_entry.id   AF-A0A8X6X1G6-F1
#
_cell.length_a   1.000
_cell.length_b   1.000
_cell.length_c   1.000
_cell.angle_alpha   90.00
_cell.angle_beta   90.00
_cell.angle_gamma   90.00
#
_symmetry.space_group_name_H-M   'P 1'
#
loop_
_entity.id
_entity.type
_entity.pdbx_description
1 polymer ?
#
loop_
_entity_poly.entity_id
_entity_poly.type
_entity_poly.pdbx_seq_one_letter_code
_entity_poly.pdbx_strand_id
1 'polypeptide(L)'
;MLAREPTERANNYDFVKDLILKRYRLNNEKLKQCFYRNQKPAEKSWMNYAHELNSYFTEWIAELQVKTFEQLKDLLITEQLKYRVPVDVREHFLDDWIKLKTF
;
A
#
# COMPACT_ATOMS: atom_id res chain seq x y z
N MET A 1 27.67 2.77 16.41
CA MET A 1 28.00 1.46 15.82
C MET A 1 26.77 0.95 15.11
N LEU A 2 26.79 0.86 13.78
CA LEU A 2 25.68 0.26 13.01
C LEU A 2 25.72 -1.25 13.27
N ALA A 3 24.91 -1.72 14.22
CA ALA A 3 24.75 -3.14 14.48
C ALA A 3 24.14 -3.77 13.22
N ARG A 4 24.98 -4.48 12.46
CA ARG A 4 24.56 -5.30 11.34
C ARG A 4 23.72 -6.42 11.93
N GLU A 5 22.41 -6.45 11.64
CA GLU A 5 21.53 -7.50 12.14
C GLU A 5 22.01 -8.89 11.65
N PRO A 6 21.79 -9.95 12.44
CA PRO A 6 22.37 -11.26 12.19
C PRO A 6 21.81 -11.87 10.91
N THR A 7 22.70 -12.30 10.02
CA THR A 7 22.43 -12.89 8.70
C THR A 7 21.63 -14.21 8.72
N GLU A 8 21.22 -14.70 9.89
CA GLU A 8 20.48 -15.97 10.04
C GLU A 8 18.96 -15.86 9.81
N ARG A 9 18.37 -14.65 9.84
CA ARG A 9 16.91 -14.46 9.59
C ARG A 9 16.56 -14.11 8.15
N ALA A 10 17.55 -14.02 7.25
CA ALA A 10 17.33 -13.66 5.84
C ALA A 10 16.61 -14.76 5.03
N ASN A 11 16.57 -16.01 5.52
CA ASN A 11 15.82 -17.11 4.89
C ASN A 11 14.35 -17.19 5.34
N ASN A 12 13.94 -16.40 6.33
CA ASN A 12 12.54 -16.33 6.70
C ASN A 12 11.84 -15.33 5.78
N TYR A 13 11.18 -15.85 4.76
CA TYR A 13 10.46 -15.07 3.75
C TYR A 13 9.47 -14.10 4.39
N ASP A 14 8.75 -14.52 5.44
CA ASP A 14 7.77 -13.68 6.11
C ASP A 14 8.43 -12.53 6.89
N PHE A 15 9.58 -12.79 7.54
CA PHE A 15 10.34 -11.74 8.22
C PHE A 15 10.93 -10.72 7.23
N VAL A 16 11.51 -11.19 6.12
CA VAL A 16 12.07 -10.32 5.08
C VAL A 16 10.95 -9.55 4.36
N LYS A 17 9.83 -10.22 4.08
CA LYS A 17 8.61 -9.61 3.51
C LYS A 17 8.06 -8.54 4.43
N ASP A 18 7.93 -8.80 5.74
CA ASP A 18 7.46 -7.80 6.69
C ASP A 18 8.43 -6.64 6.85
N LEU A 19 9.74 -6.90 6.89
CA LEU A 19 10.76 -5.85 6.98
C LEU A 19 10.79 -4.95 5.74
N ILE A 20 10.67 -5.55 4.55
CA ILE A 20 10.52 -4.83 3.28
C ILE A 20 9.20 -4.06 3.29
N LEU A 21 8.07 -4.70 3.56
CA LEU A 21 6.76 -4.05 3.65
C LEU A 21 6.77 -2.89 4.65
N LYS A 22 7.45 -3.02 5.79
CA LYS A 22 7.54 -1.97 6.82
C LYS A 22 8.40 -0.78 6.37
N ARG A 23 9.49 -1.02 5.61
CA ARG A 23 10.29 0.06 4.98
C ARG A 23 9.58 0.72 3.80
N TYR A 24 8.84 -0.05 3.01
CA TYR A 24 8.13 0.42 1.81
C TYR A 24 6.76 1.04 2.11
N ARG A 25 6.13 0.71 3.25
CA ARG A 25 4.88 1.32 3.74
C ARG A 25 4.99 2.84 3.83
N LEU A 26 6.15 3.39 4.23
CA LEU A 26 6.33 4.84 4.33
C LEU A 26 6.30 5.58 2.98
N ASN A 27 6.75 4.97 1.88
CA ASN A 27 6.70 5.62 0.56
C ASN A 27 5.34 5.41 -0.12
N ASN A 28 4.84 4.17 -0.03
CA ASN A 28 3.56 3.77 -0.60
C ASN A 28 2.36 4.47 0.07
N GLU A 29 2.36 4.57 1.40
CA GLU A 29 1.31 5.27 2.13
C GLU A 29 1.29 6.76 1.81
N LYS A 30 2.44 7.37 1.52
CA LYS A 30 2.52 8.77 1.11
C LYS A 30 1.89 8.97 -0.26
N LEU A 31 2.22 8.16 -1.25
CA LEU A 31 1.58 8.20 -2.58
C LEU A 31 0.08 7.94 -2.49
N LYS A 32 -0.32 6.96 -1.67
CA LYS A 32 -1.72 6.68 -1.36
C LYS A 32 -2.42 7.88 -0.71
N GLN A 33 -1.78 8.55 0.24
CA GLN A 33 -2.32 9.77 0.86
C GLN A 33 -2.44 10.90 -0.17
N CYS A 34 -1.45 11.09 -1.05
CA CYS A 34 -1.52 12.03 -2.17
C CYS A 34 -2.62 11.66 -3.18
N PHE A 35 -2.98 10.38 -3.32
CA PHE A 35 -4.09 10.01 -4.19
C PHE A 35 -5.45 10.23 -3.53
N TYR A 36 -5.65 9.75 -2.31
CA TYR A 36 -6.96 9.77 -1.64
C TYR A 36 -7.29 11.05 -0.86
N ARG A 37 -6.27 11.79 -0.39
CA ARG A 37 -6.46 12.97 0.46
C ARG A 37 -6.08 14.29 -0.21
N ASN A 38 -5.54 14.23 -1.43
CA ASN A 38 -5.28 15.44 -2.19
C ASN A 38 -6.59 16.16 -2.50
N GLN A 39 -6.53 17.49 -2.48
CA GLN A 39 -7.65 18.36 -2.78
C GLN A 39 -7.20 19.32 -3.87
N LYS A 40 -8.07 19.58 -4.84
CA LYS A 40 -7.75 20.51 -5.91
C LYS A 40 -7.60 21.93 -5.35
N PRO A 41 -6.43 22.58 -5.48
CA PRO A 41 -6.29 24.00 -5.17
C PRO A 41 -7.22 24.84 -6.05
N ALA A 42 -7.70 25.99 -5.54
CA ALA A 42 -8.62 26.86 -6.27
C ALA A 42 -8.05 27.30 -7.64
N GLU A 43 -6.76 27.60 -7.67
CA GLU A 43 -6.00 28.10 -8.84
C GLU A 43 -5.68 27.01 -9.87
N LYS A 44 -5.82 25.73 -9.51
CA LYS A 44 -5.45 24.61 -10.36
C LYS A 44 -6.60 24.21 -11.29
N SER A 45 -6.29 24.01 -12.57
CA SER A 45 -7.25 23.44 -13.52
C SER A 45 -7.60 22.00 -13.17
N TRP A 46 -8.82 21.57 -13.50
CA TRP A 46 -9.26 20.18 -13.32
C TRP A 46 -8.39 19.19 -14.12
N MET A 47 -7.92 19.60 -15.30
CA MET A 47 -7.04 18.78 -16.15
C MET A 47 -5.69 18.52 -15.46
N ASN A 48 -5.06 19.55 -14.91
CA ASN A 48 -3.78 19.39 -14.20
C ASN A 48 -3.95 18.57 -12.92
N TYR A 49 -5.07 18.72 -12.23
CA TYR A 49 -5.39 17.91 -11.06
C TYR A 49 -5.60 16.43 -11.40
N ALA A 50 -6.32 16.13 -12.48
CA ALA A 50 -6.51 14.77 -12.96
C ALA A 50 -5.17 14.12 -13.37
N HIS A 51 -4.29 14.88 -14.04
CA HIS A 51 -2.95 14.41 -14.36
C HIS A 51 -2.13 14.07 -13.12
N GLU A 52 -2.16 14.90 -12.08
CA GLU A 52 -1.47 14.59 -10.82
C GLU A 52 -2.01 13.35 -10.13
N LEU A 53 -3.34 13.22 -10.03
CA LEU A 53 -3.94 12.01 -9.47
C LEU A 53 -3.52 10.76 -10.25
N ASN A 54 -3.47 10.86 -11.59
CA ASN A 54 -3.00 9.77 -12.43
C ASN A 54 -1.51 9.45 -12.20
N SER A 55 -0.66 10.47 -12.04
CA SER A 55 0.76 10.27 -11.71
C SER A 55 0.94 9.57 -10.36
N TYR A 56 0.26 10.05 -9.30
CA TYR A 56 0.32 9.42 -7.98
C TYR A 56 -0.17 7.98 -8.02
N PHE A 57 -1.27 7.70 -8.73
CA PHE A 57 -1.80 6.35 -8.86
C PHE A 57 -0.85 5.43 -9.63
N THR A 58 -0.28 5.92 -10.74
CA THR A 58 0.64 5.16 -11.58
C THR A 58 1.93 4.82 -10.82
N GLU A 59 2.51 5.79 -10.13
CA GLU A 59 3.68 5.57 -9.26
C GLU A 59 3.35 4.59 -8.13
N TRP A 60 2.18 4.74 -7.51
CA TRP A 60 1.72 3.88 -6.42
C TRP A 60 1.61 2.40 -6.83
N ILE A 61 0.97 2.11 -7.97
CA ILE A 61 0.82 0.74 -8.46
C ILE A 61 2.13 0.17 -9.01
N ALA A 62 3.01 1.02 -9.56
CA ALA A 62 4.34 0.64 -10.02
C ALA A 62 5.27 0.26 -8.84
N GLU A 63 5.22 1.02 -7.74
CA GLU A 63 5.95 0.67 -6.51
C GLU A 63 5.49 -0.68 -5.92
N LEU A 64 4.19 -0.97 -6.00
CA LEU A 64 3.61 -2.24 -5.56
C LEU A 64 3.83 -3.38 -6.56
N GLN A 65 4.49 -3.12 -7.69
CA GLN A 65 4.75 -4.10 -8.75
C GLN A 65 3.45 -4.78 -9.22
N VAL A 66 2.35 -4.03 -9.28
CA VAL A 66 1.07 -4.52 -9.82
C VAL A 66 1.21 -4.64 -11.33
N LYS A 67 1.15 -5.88 -11.83
CA LYS A 67 1.37 -6.20 -13.25
C LYS A 67 0.09 -6.64 -13.96
N THR A 68 -0.93 -7.04 -13.21
CA THR A 68 -2.18 -7.55 -13.77
C THR A 68 -3.39 -6.77 -13.26
N PHE A 69 -4.46 -6.79 -14.04
CA PHE A 69 -5.73 -6.19 -13.67
C PHE A 69 -6.32 -6.83 -12.40
N GLU A 70 -6.14 -8.14 -12.20
CA GLU A 70 -6.60 -8.84 -11.00
C GLU A 70 -5.83 -8.38 -9.75
N GLN A 71 -4.51 -8.20 -9.84
CA GLN A 71 -3.72 -7.63 -8.75
C GLN A 71 -4.17 -6.20 -8.41
N LEU A 72 -4.53 -5.41 -9.42
CA LEU A 72 -5.07 -4.06 -9.22
C LEU A 72 -6.42 -4.08 -8.51
N LYS A 73 -7.34 -4.94 -8.96
CA LYS A 73 -8.65 -5.13 -8.32
C LYS A 73 -8.49 -5.53 -6.86
N ASP A 74 -7.63 -6.50 -6.59
CA ASP A 74 -7.34 -6.97 -5.24
C ASP A 74 -6.78 -5.88 -4.33
N LEU A 75 -5.88 -5.06 -4.86
CA LEU A 75 -5.33 -3.90 -4.16
C LEU A 75 -6.44 -2.91 -3.79
N LEU A 76 -7.27 -2.51 -4.75
CA LEU A 76 -8.34 -1.55 -4.53
C LEU A 76 -9.39 -2.05 -3.53
N ILE A 77 -9.78 -3.32 -3.62
CA ILE A 77 -10.71 -3.97 -2.68
C ILE A 77 -10.10 -3.99 -1.28
N THR A 78 -8.83 -4.38 -1.16
CA THR A 78 -8.12 -4.43 0.12
C THR A 78 -8.04 -3.04 0.76
N GLU A 79 -7.74 -2.01 0.00
CA GLU A 79 -7.69 -0.64 0.51
C GLU A 79 -9.06 -0.13 0.94
N GLN A 80 -10.11 -0.39 0.17
CA GLN A 80 -11.48 -0.02 0.56
C GLN A 80 -11.92 -0.72 1.85
N LEU A 81 -11.59 -2.00 2.02
CA LEU A 81 -11.89 -2.76 3.23
C LEU A 81 -11.17 -2.17 4.44
N LYS A 82 -9.88 -1.82 4.33
CA LYS A 82 -9.12 -1.18 5.43
C LYS A 82 -9.76 0.12 5.94
N TYR A 83 -10.40 0.89 5.07
CA TYR A 83 -11.11 2.12 5.46
C TYR A 83 -12.48 1.86 6.10
N ARG A 84 -13.12 0.74 5.76
CA ARG A 84 -14.46 0.37 6.26
C ARG A 84 -14.43 -0.43 7.55
N VAL A 85 -13.32 -1.09 7.86
CA VAL A 85 -13.16 -1.90 9.08
C VAL A 85 -12.90 -0.96 10.28
N PRO A 86 -13.76 -1.04 11.33
CA PRO A 86 -13.54 -0.32 12.59
C PRO A 86 -12.17 -0.62 13.17
N VAL A 87 -11.58 0.34 13.87
CA VAL A 87 -10.21 0.22 14.41
C VAL A 87 -10.06 -1.03 15.28
N ASP A 88 -11.08 -1.37 16.07
CA ASP A 88 -11.11 -2.51 16.99
C ASP A 88 -11.11 -3.88 16.27
N VAL A 89 -11.51 -3.91 15.00
CA VAL A 89 -11.61 -5.13 14.18
C VAL A 89 -10.42 -5.25 13.23
N ARG A 90 -9.64 -4.18 13.05
CA ARG A 90 -8.59 -4.07 12.02
C ARG A 90 -7.44 -5.06 12.21
N GLU A 91 -7.05 -5.33 13.44
CA GLU A 91 -5.97 -6.30 13.74
C GLU A 91 -6.40 -7.74 13.39
N HIS A 92 -7.57 -8.17 13.85
CA HIS A 92 -8.08 -9.52 13.54
C HIS A 92 -8.50 -9.70 12.08
N PHE A 93 -9.00 -8.63 11.44
CA PHE A 93 -9.45 -8.67 10.06
C PHE A 93 -8.32 -8.96 9.07
N LEU A 94 -7.11 -8.44 9.31
CA LEU A 94 -5.97 -8.68 8.42
C LEU A 94 -5.57 -10.16 8.44
N ASP A 95 -5.59 -10.81 9.60
CA ASP A 95 -5.28 -12.23 9.75
C ASP A 95 -6.32 -13.10 9.05
N ASP A 96 -7.61 -12.79 9.19
CA ASP A 96 -8.68 -13.55 8.54
C ASP A 96 -8.75 -13.30 7.03
N TRP A 97 -8.43 -12.08 6.58
CA TRP A 97 -8.34 -11.76 5.16
C TRP A 97 -7.19 -12.47 4.46
N ILE A 98 -6.02 -12.56 5.12
CA ILE A 98 -4.87 -13.32 4.59
C ILE A 98 -5.24 -14.81 4.48
N LYS A 99 -5.93 -15.38 5.48
CA LYS A 99 -6.42 -16.78 5.41
C LYS A 99 -7.37 -17.00 4.23
N LEU A 100 -8.30 -16.07 3.98
CA LEU A 100 -9.25 -16.13 2.87
C LEU A 100 -8.58 -16.07 1.48
N LYS A 101 -7.43 -15.38 1.38
CA LYS A 101 -6.64 -15.24 0.14
C LYS A 101 -5.68 -16.42 -0.12
N THR A 102 -5.51 -17.33 0.83
CA THR A 102 -4.56 -18.46 0.76
C THR A 102 -5.22 -19.77 0.28
N PHE A 103 -6.53 -19.75 0.01
CA PHE A 103 -7.25 -20.77 -0.75
C PHE A 103 -7.41 -20.37 -2.22
#